data_AF-A0A2J6TSV7-F1
#
_entry.id   AF-A0A2J6TSV7-F1
#
_cell.length_a   1.000
_cell.length_b   1.000
_cell.length_c   1.000
_cell.angle_alpha   90.00
_cell.angle_beta   90.00
_cell.angle_gamma   90.00
#
_symmetry.space_group_name_H-M   'P 1'
#
loop_
_entity.id
_entity.type
_entity.pdbx_description
1 polymer ?
#
loop_
_entity_poly.entity_id
_entity_poly.type
_entity_poly.pdbx_seq_one_letter_code
_entity_poly.pdbx_strand_id
1 'polypeptide(L)'
;MFRFVAVVLLFCLLAYMVLWLPLSLLFGASNGRPSSQHQWMIVEPGEDAFKHFAGSRDCGITQSDIYLAPWPMNPKVSPFCKNRATLLDALSGGGRYGWDEPFVGKGCTYRWFSTSEICMILERFNAISFIGDDVVQSVYAAFNVLLREDLALGGVQQWIMSDQDRMSCKCGEQFLNPECTRYAVKNQDEVKKNEGSGKGGLYFCARTPHAYIRVESVPASTTSQTLFKDLTYSRPNPWQPSPLIFSFSHGSSFDVAATTRAMEEWHTIATGAERNIPMLFLGPPAFSTNKTADTPPKERNSAVWSYQKQVSVKAKTNHFDVLSLYNLTMQASTPDGQHFGEAVALVEAMMVINWLSKLDTS
;
A
#
# COMPACT_ATOMS: atom_id res chain seq x y z
N MET A 1 3.36 3.94 -78.48
CA MET A 1 3.03 2.90 -77.48
C MET A 1 3.77 3.11 -76.16
N PHE A 2 5.11 3.19 -76.15
CA PHE A 2 5.92 3.33 -74.92
C PHE A 2 5.56 4.52 -74.00
N ARG A 3 5.30 5.71 -74.56
CA ARG A 3 4.95 6.90 -73.76
C ARG A 3 3.60 6.78 -73.04
N PHE A 4 2.64 6.08 -73.64
CA PHE A 4 1.31 5.88 -73.04
C PHE A 4 1.37 4.90 -71.89
N VAL A 5 2.16 3.82 -72.03
CA VAL A 5 2.40 2.84 -70.97
C VAL A 5 3.12 3.47 -69.77
N ALA A 6 4.09 4.35 -70.01
CA ALA A 6 4.80 5.05 -68.94
C ALA A 6 3.89 5.98 -68.13
N VAL A 7 2.99 6.71 -68.79
CA VAL A 7 2.04 7.61 -68.11
C VAL A 7 1.03 6.82 -67.27
N VAL A 8 0.52 5.70 -67.79
CA VAL A 8 -0.41 4.84 -67.05
C VAL A 8 0.27 4.23 -65.81
N LEU A 9 1.51 3.74 -65.94
CA LEU A 9 2.26 3.21 -64.81
C LEU A 9 2.54 4.27 -63.74
N LEU A 10 2.89 5.49 -64.14
CA LEU A 10 3.12 6.59 -63.21
C LEU A 10 1.84 6.97 -62.46
N PHE A 11 0.70 6.96 -63.16
CA PHE A 11 -0.61 7.25 -62.56
C PHE A 11 -1.05 6.16 -61.58
N CYS A 12 -0.80 4.89 -61.90
CA CYS A 12 -1.07 3.77 -60.98
C CYS A 12 -0.18 3.83 -59.73
N LEU A 13 1.10 4.19 -59.87
CA LEU A 13 2.02 4.37 -58.74
C LEU A 13 1.59 5.53 -57.84
N LEU A 14 1.22 6.67 -58.43
CA LEU A 14 0.73 7.82 -57.65
C LEU A 14 -0.60 7.53 -56.97
N ALA A 15 -1.53 6.85 -57.64
CA ALA A 15 -2.79 6.43 -57.04
C ALA A 15 -2.57 5.45 -55.87
N TYR A 16 -1.62 4.50 -56.00
CA TYR A 16 -1.24 3.61 -54.91
C TYR A 16 -0.64 4.38 -53.74
N MET A 17 0.31 5.30 -53.99
CA MET A 17 0.95 6.07 -52.92
C MET A 17 -0.04 7.01 -52.19
N VAL A 18 -0.99 7.61 -52.89
CA VAL A 18 -1.94 8.57 -52.30
C VAL A 18 -3.12 7.86 -51.61
N LEU A 19 -3.55 6.69 -52.10
CA LEU A 19 -4.70 5.98 -51.51
C LEU A 19 -4.29 4.94 -50.48
N TRP A 20 -3.20 4.20 -50.69
CA TRP A 20 -2.83 3.09 -49.81
C TRP A 20 -1.93 3.49 -48.64
N LEU A 21 -1.02 4.46 -48.76
CA LEU A 21 -0.22 4.88 -47.60
C LEU A 21 -1.06 5.46 -46.45
N PRO A 22 -1.99 6.42 -46.67
CA PRO A 22 -2.80 6.93 -45.56
C PRO A 22 -3.75 5.86 -45.01
N LEU A 23 -4.27 4.95 -45.85
CA LEU A 23 -5.02 3.79 -45.35
C LEU A 23 -4.15 2.86 -44.50
N SER A 24 -2.91 2.57 -44.90
CA SER A 24 -2.00 1.72 -44.14
C SER A 24 -1.51 2.37 -42.84
N LEU A 25 -1.50 3.70 -42.75
CA LEU A 25 -1.24 4.43 -41.50
C LEU A 25 -2.47 4.46 -40.58
N LEU A 26 -3.68 4.54 -41.15
CA LEU A 26 -4.95 4.44 -40.41
C LEU A 26 -5.25 3.02 -39.91
N PHE A 27 -4.91 1.99 -40.68
CA PHE A 27 -5.10 0.57 -40.33
C PHE A 27 -3.85 -0.10 -39.73
N GLY A 28 -2.67 0.52 -39.83
CA GLY A 28 -1.43 0.06 -39.18
C GLY A 28 -1.26 0.58 -37.75
N ALA A 29 -1.98 1.66 -37.39
CA ALA A 29 -2.06 2.14 -36.02
C ALA A 29 -3.03 1.33 -35.13
N SER A 30 -3.70 0.30 -35.69
CA SER A 30 -4.58 -0.61 -34.95
C SER A 30 -3.95 -1.96 -34.60
N ASN A 31 -2.61 -2.07 -34.58
CA ASN A 31 -1.95 -2.96 -33.63
C ASN A 31 -2.00 -2.35 -32.22
N GLY A 32 -3.22 -1.99 -31.80
CA GLY A 32 -3.54 -1.92 -30.40
C GLY A 32 -3.22 -3.30 -29.85
N ARG A 33 -2.32 -3.32 -28.84
CA ARG A 33 -2.15 -4.49 -27.97
C ARG A 33 -3.52 -5.10 -27.76
N PRO A 34 -3.67 -6.44 -27.88
CA PRO A 34 -4.94 -7.06 -27.56
C PRO A 34 -5.31 -6.54 -26.18
N SER A 35 -6.45 -5.83 -26.12
CA SER A 35 -7.18 -5.66 -24.88
C SER A 35 -7.40 -7.08 -24.40
N SER A 36 -6.51 -7.56 -23.54
CA SER A 36 -6.84 -8.69 -22.71
C SER A 36 -8.14 -8.28 -22.04
N GLN A 37 -9.18 -9.09 -22.20
CA GLN A 37 -10.16 -9.16 -21.13
C GLN A 37 -9.32 -9.40 -19.87
N HIS A 38 -9.17 -8.37 -19.03
CA HIS A 38 -8.35 -8.45 -17.82
C HIS A 38 -9.11 -9.33 -16.85
N GLN A 39 -8.90 -10.64 -17.02
CA GLN A 39 -9.31 -11.64 -16.06
C GLN A 39 -8.48 -11.36 -14.82
N TRP A 40 -9.16 -11.01 -13.73
CA TRP A 40 -8.57 -10.87 -12.40
C TRP A 40 -7.67 -12.08 -12.16
N MET A 41 -6.34 -11.87 -12.12
CA MET A 41 -5.41 -12.94 -11.75
C MET A 41 -5.59 -13.18 -10.26
N ILE A 42 -6.46 -14.12 -9.92
CA ILE A 42 -6.35 -14.79 -8.63
C ILE A 42 -5.02 -15.53 -8.72
N VAL A 43 -4.02 -15.12 -7.93
CA VAL A 43 -2.76 -15.87 -7.84
C VAL A 43 -3.14 -17.31 -7.48
N GLU A 44 -2.82 -18.25 -8.38
CA GLU A 44 -3.24 -19.62 -8.21
C GLU A 44 -2.54 -20.22 -6.97
N PRO A 45 -3.20 -21.10 -6.21
CA PRO A 45 -2.55 -21.79 -5.09
C PRO A 45 -1.27 -22.51 -5.57
N GLY A 46 -0.11 -22.06 -5.10
CA GLY A 46 1.20 -22.62 -5.44
C GLY A 46 2.08 -21.74 -6.34
N GLU A 47 1.56 -20.65 -6.90
CA GLU A 47 2.39 -19.61 -7.53
C GLU A 47 2.89 -18.62 -6.47
N ASP A 48 4.18 -18.27 -6.53
CA ASP A 48 4.80 -17.31 -5.62
C ASP A 48 4.74 -15.89 -6.22
N ALA A 49 3.83 -15.06 -5.70
CA ALA A 49 3.62 -13.69 -6.14
C ALA A 49 4.85 -12.77 -5.99
N PHE A 50 5.89 -13.17 -5.24
CA PHE A 50 7.11 -12.36 -5.07
C PHE A 50 8.27 -12.83 -5.92
N LYS A 51 8.14 -13.94 -6.65
CA LYS A 51 9.26 -14.53 -7.38
C LYS A 51 9.91 -13.52 -8.34
N HIS A 52 9.12 -12.64 -8.95
CA HIS A 52 9.59 -11.61 -9.87
C HIS A 52 10.06 -10.31 -9.20
N PHE A 53 9.84 -10.14 -7.89
CA PHE A 53 10.28 -8.95 -7.17
C PHE A 53 11.81 -8.91 -7.08
N ALA A 54 12.37 -7.71 -7.21
CA ALA A 54 13.79 -7.49 -6.95
C ALA A 54 14.10 -7.86 -5.49
N GLY A 55 15.19 -8.60 -5.27
CA GLY A 55 15.56 -9.07 -3.93
C GLY A 55 14.82 -10.31 -3.43
N SER A 56 13.89 -10.91 -4.19
CA SER A 56 13.12 -12.09 -3.74
C SER A 56 13.99 -13.23 -3.22
N ARG A 57 15.08 -13.55 -3.93
CA ARG A 57 16.05 -14.58 -3.50
C ARG A 57 16.88 -14.18 -2.28
N ASP A 58 17.16 -12.89 -2.13
CA ASP A 58 18.06 -12.39 -1.09
C ASP A 58 17.33 -12.18 0.24
N CYS A 59 16.05 -11.76 0.16
CA CYS A 59 15.23 -11.44 1.33
C CYS A 59 14.49 -12.67 1.87
N GLY A 60 14.39 -13.75 1.09
CA GLY A 60 13.87 -15.03 1.56
C GLY A 60 12.38 -15.01 1.92
N ILE A 61 11.62 -14.05 1.40
CA ILE A 61 10.16 -13.96 1.60
C ILE A 61 9.48 -14.64 0.41
N THR A 62 8.69 -15.66 0.71
CA THR A 62 7.84 -16.35 -0.25
C THR A 62 6.37 -16.06 0.02
N GLN A 63 5.51 -16.26 -0.97
CA GLN A 63 4.07 -16.14 -0.77
C GLN A 63 3.55 -16.99 0.38
N SER A 64 4.02 -18.24 0.49
CA SER A 64 3.60 -19.14 1.57
C SER A 64 3.95 -18.66 2.97
N ASP A 65 4.89 -17.72 3.13
CA ASP A 65 5.27 -17.17 4.44
C ASP A 65 4.28 -16.10 4.92
N ILE A 66 3.59 -15.43 3.99
CA ILE A 66 2.76 -14.26 4.33
C ILE A 66 1.29 -14.40 3.92
N TYR A 67 0.98 -15.29 2.99
CA TYR A 67 -0.38 -15.49 2.50
C TYR A 67 -0.63 -16.91 1.97
N LEU A 68 -1.68 -17.54 2.50
CA LEU A 68 -2.20 -18.78 1.97
C LEU A 68 -3.43 -18.50 1.11
N ALA A 69 -3.29 -18.73 -0.20
CA ALA A 69 -4.40 -18.61 -1.14
C ALA A 69 -5.55 -19.55 -0.69
N PRO A 70 -6.77 -19.03 -0.53
CA PRO A 70 -7.88 -19.83 -0.03
C PRO A 70 -8.29 -20.88 -1.06
N TRP A 71 -8.35 -22.13 -0.64
CA TRP A 71 -8.97 -23.19 -1.43
C TRP A 71 -10.50 -23.15 -1.24
N PRO A 72 -11.30 -22.93 -2.31
CA PRO A 72 -12.74 -22.89 -2.17
C PRO A 72 -13.28 -24.29 -1.84
N MET A 73 -13.62 -24.53 -0.57
CA MET A 73 -14.29 -25.77 -0.14
C MET A 73 -15.67 -25.96 -0.82
N ASN A 74 -16.30 -24.85 -1.24
CA ASN A 74 -17.51 -24.85 -2.05
C ASN A 74 -17.36 -23.84 -3.20
N PRO A 75 -17.39 -24.27 -4.47
CA PRO A 75 -17.20 -23.38 -5.62
C PRO A 75 -18.30 -22.31 -5.77
N LYS A 76 -19.43 -22.45 -5.07
CA LYS A 76 -20.53 -21.46 -5.09
C LYS A 76 -20.38 -20.36 -4.04
N VAL A 77 -19.42 -20.46 -3.13
CA VAL A 77 -19.24 -19.50 -2.03
C VAL A 77 -17.82 -18.93 -2.11
N SER A 78 -17.72 -17.63 -2.36
CA SER A 78 -16.44 -16.93 -2.31
C SER A 78 -15.87 -16.98 -0.89
N PRO A 79 -14.60 -17.38 -0.70
CA PRO A 79 -13.96 -17.32 0.61
C PRO A 79 -13.65 -15.87 1.03
N PHE A 80 -13.70 -14.92 0.09
CA PHE A 80 -13.35 -13.53 0.32
C PHE A 80 -14.47 -12.73 0.98
N CYS A 81 -14.10 -11.80 1.86
CA CYS A 81 -15.04 -10.95 2.57
C CYS A 81 -15.92 -10.13 1.60
N LYS A 82 -17.24 -10.17 1.86
CA LYS A 82 -18.25 -9.59 0.97
C LYS A 82 -18.18 -8.06 0.94
N ASN A 83 -18.22 -7.44 2.12
CA ASN A 83 -18.27 -5.99 2.28
C ASN A 83 -17.18 -5.48 3.22
N ARG A 84 -16.99 -4.15 3.25
CA ARG A 84 -15.99 -3.46 4.08
C ARG A 84 -16.08 -3.82 5.56
N ALA A 85 -17.29 -3.87 6.11
CA ALA A 85 -17.50 -4.20 7.53
C ALA A 85 -17.03 -5.62 7.86
N THR A 86 -17.43 -6.62 7.05
CA THR A 86 -16.98 -8.01 7.22
C THR A 86 -15.48 -8.17 7.02
N LEU A 87 -14.88 -7.39 6.11
CA LEU A 87 -13.43 -7.38 5.90
C LEU A 87 -12.70 -6.87 7.15
N LEU A 88 -13.12 -5.74 7.72
CA LEU A 88 -12.48 -5.16 8.90
C LEU A 88 -12.64 -6.04 10.14
N ASP A 89 -13.80 -6.70 10.30
CA ASP A 89 -14.00 -7.69 11.37
C ASP A 89 -13.09 -8.91 11.18
N ALA A 90 -12.97 -9.42 9.96
CA ALA A 90 -12.11 -10.55 9.64
C ALA A 90 -10.63 -10.24 9.86
N LEU A 91 -10.15 -9.08 9.42
CA LEU A 91 -8.75 -8.67 9.56
C LEU A 91 -8.41 -8.29 11.02
N SER A 92 -9.32 -7.63 11.73
CA SER A 92 -9.07 -7.26 13.14
C SER A 92 -9.24 -8.44 14.10
N GLY A 93 -10.13 -9.39 13.77
CA GLY A 93 -10.46 -10.54 14.61
C GLY A 93 -9.74 -11.84 14.23
N GLY A 94 -9.05 -11.86 13.09
CA GLY A 94 -8.22 -12.98 12.63
C GLY A 94 -6.92 -13.08 13.41
N GLY A 95 -6.00 -13.93 12.96
CA GLY A 95 -4.72 -14.14 13.62
C GLY A 95 -3.83 -15.12 12.86
N ARG A 96 -2.66 -15.39 13.42
CA ARG A 96 -1.80 -16.50 12.96
C ARG A 96 -2.20 -17.76 13.72
N TYR A 97 -1.98 -18.94 13.12
CA TYR A 97 -2.23 -20.23 13.77
C TYR A 97 -0.92 -20.98 14.00
N GLY A 98 -0.02 -20.35 14.75
CA GLY A 98 1.35 -20.78 14.96
C GLY A 98 2.28 -19.56 15.01
N TRP A 99 3.54 -19.78 15.37
CA TRP A 99 4.55 -18.72 15.37
C TRP A 99 5.02 -18.44 13.96
N ASP A 100 4.98 -17.18 13.55
CA ASP A 100 5.37 -16.70 12.22
C ASP A 100 4.60 -17.31 11.03
N GLU A 101 3.56 -18.10 11.31
CA GLU A 101 2.66 -18.66 10.31
C GLU A 101 1.85 -17.57 9.60
N PRO A 102 1.43 -17.76 8.34
CA PRO A 102 0.63 -16.78 7.59
C PRO A 102 -0.61 -16.31 8.34
N PHE A 103 -0.97 -15.04 8.14
CA PHE A 103 -2.16 -14.48 8.77
C PHE A 103 -3.45 -15.03 8.13
N VAL A 104 -4.42 -15.39 8.97
CA VAL A 104 -5.72 -15.90 8.55
C VAL A 104 -6.83 -15.01 9.11
N GLY A 105 -7.66 -14.49 8.23
CA GLY A 105 -8.83 -13.69 8.60
C GLY A 105 -9.90 -14.51 9.32
N LYS A 106 -10.63 -13.87 10.25
CA LYS A 106 -11.74 -14.50 10.97
C LYS A 106 -12.97 -14.63 10.09
N GLY A 107 -13.38 -15.87 9.80
CA GLY A 107 -14.63 -16.20 9.11
C GLY A 107 -14.62 -15.99 7.58
N CYS A 108 -13.94 -14.96 7.07
CA CYS A 108 -13.64 -14.77 5.66
C CYS A 108 -12.19 -14.31 5.48
N THR A 109 -11.67 -14.42 4.25
CA THR A 109 -10.29 -14.02 3.93
C THR A 109 -10.23 -12.74 3.10
N TYR A 110 -9.03 -12.18 3.01
CA TYR A 110 -8.67 -11.03 2.18
C TYR A 110 -7.96 -11.52 0.91
N ARG A 111 -7.86 -10.63 -0.09
CA ARG A 111 -7.20 -10.92 -1.36
C ARG A 111 -5.74 -10.49 -1.28
N TRP A 112 -4.84 -11.32 -1.77
CA TRP A 112 -3.52 -10.83 -2.16
C TRP A 112 -3.62 -10.26 -3.58
N PHE A 113 -3.47 -8.95 -3.72
CA PHE A 113 -3.54 -8.29 -5.01
C PHE A 113 -2.16 -8.28 -5.69
N SER A 114 -2.12 -8.59 -6.97
CA SER A 114 -0.96 -8.32 -7.81
C SER A 114 -0.69 -6.81 -7.92
N THR A 115 0.53 -6.40 -8.23
CA THR A 115 0.88 -4.98 -8.44
C THR A 115 -0.05 -4.31 -9.45
N SER A 116 -0.44 -5.01 -10.52
CA SER A 116 -1.39 -4.51 -11.51
C SER A 116 -2.79 -4.23 -10.92
N GLU A 117 -3.28 -5.11 -10.04
CA GLU A 117 -4.55 -4.92 -9.34
C GLU A 117 -4.47 -3.81 -8.30
N ILE A 118 -3.35 -3.72 -7.57
CA ILE A 118 -3.08 -2.60 -6.67
C ILE A 118 -3.20 -1.30 -7.47
N CYS A 119 -2.52 -1.19 -8.60
CA CYS A 119 -2.57 -0.02 -9.47
C CYS A 119 -3.99 0.35 -9.91
N MET A 120 -4.81 -0.63 -10.33
CA MET A 120 -6.22 -0.40 -10.65
C MET A 120 -7.04 0.11 -9.45
N ILE A 121 -6.76 -0.43 -8.25
CA ILE A 121 -7.40 0.06 -7.01
C ILE A 121 -6.99 1.53 -6.77
N LEU A 122 -5.71 1.87 -6.92
CA LEU A 122 -5.21 3.21 -6.62
C LEU A 122 -5.76 4.27 -7.59
N GLU A 123 -5.93 3.96 -8.87
CA GLU A 123 -6.44 4.89 -9.89
C GLU A 123 -7.83 5.44 -9.58
N ARG A 124 -8.57 4.78 -8.67
CA ARG A 124 -9.88 5.22 -8.18
C ARG A 124 -9.81 6.40 -7.22
N PHE A 125 -8.64 6.75 -6.70
CA PHE A 125 -8.47 7.81 -5.71
C PHE A 125 -7.79 9.05 -6.27
N ASN A 126 -8.10 10.20 -5.70
CA ASN A 126 -7.44 11.48 -5.98
C ASN A 126 -6.04 11.56 -5.36
N ALA A 127 -5.93 11.03 -4.14
CA ALA A 127 -4.72 10.96 -3.37
C ALA A 127 -4.90 9.97 -2.21
N ILE A 128 -3.82 9.48 -1.63
CA ILE A 128 -3.85 8.61 -0.45
C ILE A 128 -2.86 9.17 0.59
N SER A 129 -3.35 9.48 1.78
CA SER A 129 -2.54 10.04 2.85
C SER A 129 -2.32 9.02 3.95
N PHE A 130 -1.06 8.73 4.27
CA PHE A 130 -0.64 7.91 5.40
C PHE A 130 -0.15 8.86 6.49
N ILE A 131 -0.84 8.97 7.62
CA ILE A 131 -0.60 10.02 8.61
C ILE A 131 -0.38 9.40 9.98
N GLY A 132 0.73 9.67 10.63
CA GLY A 132 0.94 9.09 11.95
C GLY A 132 2.37 8.84 12.39
N ASP A 133 2.51 7.81 13.22
CA ASP A 133 3.74 7.33 13.82
C ASP A 133 4.43 6.21 12.99
N ASP A 134 5.36 5.50 13.61
CA ASP A 134 6.16 4.44 13.00
C ASP A 134 5.33 3.25 12.48
N VAL A 135 4.14 3.00 13.06
CA VAL A 135 3.23 1.96 12.59
C VAL A 135 2.80 2.26 11.15
N VAL A 136 2.25 3.46 10.91
CA VAL A 136 1.82 3.82 9.55
C VAL A 136 3.01 4.05 8.61
N GLN A 137 4.17 4.45 9.14
CA GLN A 137 5.40 4.55 8.35
C GLN A 137 5.82 3.17 7.79
N SER A 138 5.75 2.12 8.60
CA SER A 138 6.06 0.75 8.19
C SER A 138 5.11 0.25 7.11
N VAL A 139 3.80 0.50 7.29
CA VAL A 139 2.77 0.21 6.27
C VAL A 139 3.06 0.95 4.96
N TYR A 140 3.43 2.24 5.02
CA TYR A 140 3.75 3.01 3.83
C TYR A 140 5.04 2.52 3.16
N ALA A 141 6.06 2.15 3.92
CA ALA A 141 7.29 1.56 3.36
C ALA A 141 6.98 0.27 2.60
N ALA A 142 6.19 -0.64 3.17
CA ALA A 142 5.76 -1.86 2.51
C ALA A 142 4.83 -1.60 1.30
N PHE A 143 3.98 -0.57 1.36
CA PHE A 143 3.20 -0.12 0.23
C PHE A 143 4.11 0.29 -0.95
N ASN A 144 5.24 0.95 -0.69
CA ASN A 144 6.23 1.28 -1.71
C ASN A 144 6.97 0.03 -2.23
N VAL A 145 7.29 -0.95 -1.38
CA VAL A 145 7.84 -2.25 -1.79
C VAL A 145 6.92 -2.93 -2.82
N LEU A 146 5.61 -2.98 -2.54
CA LEU A 146 4.63 -3.56 -3.46
C LEU A 146 4.54 -2.80 -4.79
N LEU A 147 4.49 -1.46 -4.75
CA LEU A 147 4.36 -0.63 -5.96
C LEU A 147 5.62 -0.59 -6.83
N ARG A 148 6.78 -0.90 -6.26
CA ARG A 148 8.08 -0.93 -6.95
C ARG A 148 8.55 -2.34 -7.29
N GLU A 149 7.82 -3.36 -6.81
CA GLU A 149 8.19 -4.78 -6.86
C GLU A 149 9.65 -5.02 -6.42
N ASP A 150 10.03 -4.44 -5.28
CA ASP A 150 11.41 -4.45 -4.78
C ASP A 150 11.45 -4.74 -3.28
N LEU A 151 11.61 -6.02 -2.93
CA LEU A 151 11.77 -6.48 -1.54
C LEU A 151 13.11 -6.00 -0.95
N ALA A 152 14.15 -5.86 -1.78
CA ALA A 152 15.46 -5.50 -1.26
C ALA A 152 15.48 -4.07 -0.69
N LEU A 153 14.94 -3.09 -1.41
CA LEU A 153 15.11 -1.66 -1.08
C LEU A 153 13.87 -0.80 -1.45
N GLY A 154 12.72 -1.42 -1.71
CA GLY A 154 11.52 -0.73 -2.19
C GLY A 154 10.93 0.30 -1.21
N GLY A 155 11.16 0.17 0.09
CA GLY A 155 10.71 1.11 1.12
C GLY A 155 11.63 2.33 1.29
N VAL A 156 12.83 2.33 0.69
CA VAL A 156 13.87 3.35 0.92
C VAL A 156 14.32 4.04 -0.37
N GLN A 157 14.89 5.24 -0.19
CA GLN A 157 15.43 6.12 -1.21
C GLN A 157 16.83 5.67 -1.63
N GLN A 158 16.92 4.51 -2.30
CA GLN A 158 18.21 3.91 -2.64
C GLN A 158 19.12 4.80 -3.52
N TRP A 159 18.57 5.80 -4.22
CA TRP A 159 19.35 6.73 -5.06
C TRP A 159 20.23 7.69 -4.24
N ILE A 160 19.90 7.98 -2.97
CA ILE A 160 20.72 8.82 -2.08
C ILE A 160 21.61 8.02 -1.12
N MET A 161 21.54 6.69 -1.18
CA MET A 161 22.27 5.80 -0.27
C MET A 161 23.65 5.41 -0.82
N SER A 162 24.64 5.36 0.07
CA SER A 162 25.94 4.74 -0.22
C SER A 162 25.79 3.22 -0.38
N ASP A 163 26.79 2.56 -0.96
CA ASP A 163 26.75 1.09 -1.11
C ASP A 163 26.72 0.40 0.26
N GLN A 164 27.40 0.97 1.27
CA GLN A 164 27.33 0.48 2.65
C GLN A 164 25.92 0.60 3.22
N ASP A 165 25.28 1.76 3.08
CA ASP A 165 23.90 1.96 3.56
C ASP A 165 22.93 0.99 2.87
N ARG A 166 23.11 0.75 1.57
CA ARG A 166 22.26 -0.21 0.82
C ARG A 166 22.40 -1.63 1.34
N MET A 167 23.60 -2.05 1.72
CA MET A 167 23.80 -3.36 2.33
C MET A 167 23.19 -3.42 3.73
N SER A 168 23.35 -2.37 4.55
CA SER A 168 22.85 -2.31 5.92
C SER A 168 21.33 -2.16 6.03
N CYS A 169 20.67 -1.65 5.00
CA CYS A 169 19.22 -1.40 4.98
C CYS A 169 18.46 -2.35 4.05
N LYS A 170 19.06 -3.46 3.63
CA LYS A 170 18.43 -4.37 2.67
C LYS A 170 17.38 -5.26 3.35
N CYS A 171 16.31 -5.61 2.62
CA CYS A 171 15.28 -6.56 3.05
C CYS A 171 14.62 -6.12 4.37
N GLY A 172 14.46 -7.00 5.35
CA GLY A 172 13.87 -6.68 6.66
C GLY A 172 14.52 -5.49 7.39
N GLU A 173 15.80 -5.21 7.15
CA GLU A 173 16.51 -4.10 7.80
C GLU A 173 15.99 -2.72 7.38
N GLN A 174 15.33 -2.58 6.22
CA GLN A 174 14.70 -1.31 5.84
C GLN A 174 13.56 -0.91 6.80
N PHE A 175 13.04 -1.87 7.57
CA PHE A 175 12.00 -1.66 8.60
C PHE A 175 12.58 -1.70 10.02
N LEU A 176 13.55 -2.58 10.27
CA LEU A 176 14.05 -2.87 11.62
C LEU A 176 15.23 -1.98 12.03
N ASN A 177 16.07 -1.54 11.09
CA ASN A 177 17.26 -0.75 11.41
C ASN A 177 16.89 0.74 11.53
N PRO A 178 17.03 1.36 12.73
CA PRO A 178 16.64 2.75 12.94
C PRO A 178 17.36 3.73 12.02
N GLU A 179 18.62 3.44 11.65
CA GLU A 179 19.41 4.29 10.75
C GLU A 179 18.82 4.37 9.34
N CYS A 180 18.04 3.35 8.94
CA CYS A 180 17.41 3.30 7.63
C CYS A 180 16.18 4.22 7.53
N THR A 181 15.62 4.64 8.65
CA THR A 181 14.47 5.57 8.72
C THR A 181 14.73 6.88 7.99
N ARG A 182 15.98 7.38 8.00
CA ARG A 182 16.36 8.62 7.31
C ARG A 182 16.24 8.51 5.80
N TYR A 183 16.31 7.28 5.27
CA TYR A 183 16.16 6.96 3.86
C TYR A 183 14.75 6.52 3.49
N ALA A 184 13.79 6.49 4.41
CA ALA A 184 12.43 6.08 4.08
C ALA A 184 11.85 6.96 2.96
N VAL A 185 11.17 6.36 2.00
CA VAL A 185 10.40 7.09 0.99
C VAL A 185 9.27 7.82 1.70
N LYS A 186 9.13 9.13 1.48
CA LYS A 186 8.11 9.95 2.15
C LYS A 186 6.94 10.27 1.23
N ASN A 187 7.16 10.38 -0.07
CA ASN A 187 6.11 10.68 -1.02
C ASN A 187 6.42 10.12 -2.41
N GLN A 188 5.39 10.05 -3.23
CA GLN A 188 5.51 9.56 -4.60
C GLN A 188 6.47 10.40 -5.46
N ASP A 189 6.53 11.71 -5.24
CA ASP A 189 7.34 12.62 -6.06
C ASP A 189 8.84 12.40 -5.88
N GLU A 190 9.28 11.95 -4.70
CA GLU A 190 10.66 11.57 -4.44
C GLU A 190 11.13 10.43 -5.35
N VAL A 191 10.29 9.41 -5.58
CA VAL A 191 10.61 8.31 -6.51
C VAL A 191 10.54 8.80 -7.95
N LYS A 192 9.48 9.51 -8.34
CA LYS A 192 9.29 10.03 -9.71
C LYS A 192 10.45 10.88 -10.20
N LYS A 193 10.96 11.78 -9.35
CA LYS A 193 12.08 12.66 -9.70
C LYS A 193 13.38 11.89 -9.98
N ASN A 194 13.50 10.67 -9.47
CA ASN A 194 14.72 9.86 -9.52
C ASN A 194 14.60 8.63 -10.43
N GLU A 195 13.50 8.50 -11.20
CA GLU A 195 13.27 7.42 -12.17
C GLU A 195 14.40 7.32 -13.21
N GLY A 196 15.02 8.45 -13.58
CA GLY A 196 16.13 8.51 -14.53
C GLY A 196 17.51 8.18 -13.94
N SER A 197 17.63 7.95 -12.63
CA SER A 197 18.93 7.75 -11.96
C SER A 197 19.55 6.37 -12.22
N GLY A 198 18.78 5.42 -12.77
CA GLY A 198 19.18 4.02 -12.91
C GLY A 198 19.40 3.28 -11.58
N LYS A 199 19.19 3.96 -10.45
CA LYS A 199 19.40 3.48 -9.08
C LYS A 199 18.09 3.58 -8.32
N GLY A 200 17.12 2.73 -8.65
CA GLY A 200 15.78 2.78 -8.06
C GLY A 200 14.78 1.94 -8.83
N GLY A 201 14.09 1.00 -8.19
CA GLY A 201 12.86 0.43 -8.75
C GLY A 201 11.83 1.54 -9.02
N LEU A 202 11.33 1.61 -10.25
CA LEU A 202 10.28 2.54 -10.67
C LEU A 202 8.94 2.12 -10.07
N TYR A 203 8.02 3.05 -9.87
CA TYR A 203 6.63 2.64 -9.63
C TYR A 203 6.03 2.04 -10.90
N PHE A 204 5.36 0.91 -10.76
CA PHE A 204 4.55 0.33 -11.83
C PHE A 204 3.34 1.19 -12.18
N CYS A 205 2.83 1.94 -11.20
CA CYS A 205 1.83 2.98 -11.40
C CYS A 205 2.11 4.19 -10.52
N ALA A 206 2.11 5.36 -11.15
CA ALA A 206 2.45 6.60 -10.49
C ALA A 206 1.37 7.68 -10.66
N ARG A 207 0.13 7.29 -10.99
CA ARG A 207 -0.95 8.26 -11.32
C ARG A 207 -1.61 8.84 -10.08
N THR A 208 -1.75 8.05 -9.03
CA THR A 208 -2.38 8.47 -7.78
C THR A 208 -1.33 8.99 -6.82
N PRO A 209 -1.34 10.28 -6.45
CA PRO A 209 -0.47 10.84 -5.44
C PRO A 209 -0.63 10.13 -4.09
N HIS A 210 0.48 9.83 -3.43
CA HIS A 210 0.46 9.31 -2.07
C HIS A 210 1.68 9.79 -1.29
N ALA A 211 1.50 9.96 0.02
CA ALA A 211 2.57 10.37 0.91
C ALA A 211 2.37 9.85 2.34
N TYR A 212 3.48 9.70 3.03
CA TYR A 212 3.57 9.58 4.47
C TYR A 212 3.78 10.96 5.11
N ILE A 213 2.97 11.27 6.11
CA ILE A 213 2.96 12.51 6.87
C ILE A 213 3.18 12.15 8.34
N ARG A 214 4.37 12.42 8.83
CA ARG A 214 4.75 12.14 10.22
C ARG A 214 4.00 13.05 11.19
N VAL A 215 3.55 12.45 12.29
CA VAL A 215 2.93 13.13 13.43
C VAL A 215 3.76 12.83 14.68
N GLU A 216 4.31 13.86 15.30
CA GLU A 216 5.17 13.73 16.50
C GLU A 216 4.51 14.32 17.75
N SER A 217 3.50 15.17 17.57
CA SER A 217 2.85 15.90 18.64
C SER A 217 1.38 16.15 18.33
N VAL A 218 0.63 16.52 19.37
CA VAL A 218 -0.75 17.01 19.27
C VAL A 218 -0.79 18.38 19.96
N PRO A 219 -1.05 19.49 19.24
CA PRO A 219 -1.39 19.56 17.81
C PRO A 219 -0.27 19.13 16.86
N ALA A 220 -0.64 18.71 15.65
CA ALA A 220 0.30 18.38 14.58
C ALA A 220 1.02 19.65 14.06
N SER A 221 2.22 19.46 13.52
CA SER A 221 2.99 20.58 12.96
C SER A 221 2.27 21.23 11.77
N THR A 222 2.46 22.55 11.59
CA THR A 222 1.93 23.27 10.43
C THR A 222 2.42 22.68 9.12
N THR A 223 3.67 22.18 9.07
CA THR A 223 4.23 21.48 7.93
C THR A 223 3.43 20.21 7.59
N SER A 224 3.11 19.39 8.57
CA SER A 224 2.32 18.16 8.37
C SER A 224 0.91 18.48 7.88
N GLN A 225 0.27 19.51 8.47
CA GLN A 225 -1.06 19.94 8.04
C GLN A 225 -1.06 20.51 6.62
N THR A 226 -0.07 21.34 6.26
CA THR A 226 0.08 21.89 4.91
C THR A 226 0.32 20.80 3.89
N LEU A 227 1.19 19.83 4.19
CA LEU A 227 1.45 18.70 3.29
C LEU A 227 0.17 17.90 3.00
N PHE A 228 -0.67 17.65 4.02
CA PHE A 228 -1.95 16.99 3.82
C PHE A 228 -2.90 17.82 2.93
N LYS A 229 -3.00 19.12 3.18
CA LYS A 229 -3.82 20.05 2.39
C LYS A 229 -3.34 20.11 0.95
N ASP A 230 -2.06 20.24 0.70
CA ASP A 230 -1.49 20.29 -0.65
C ASP A 230 -1.75 18.99 -1.42
N LEU A 231 -1.62 17.85 -0.74
CA LEU A 231 -1.88 16.53 -1.31
C LEU A 231 -3.36 16.33 -1.66
N THR A 232 -4.26 16.82 -0.82
CA THR A 232 -5.70 16.47 -0.86
C THR A 232 -6.58 17.57 -1.48
N TYR A 233 -6.33 18.85 -1.19
CA TYR A 233 -7.24 19.96 -1.47
C TYR A 233 -7.04 20.54 -2.87
N SER A 234 -5.83 20.41 -3.41
CA SER A 234 -5.44 20.96 -4.71
C SER A 234 -5.86 20.08 -5.90
N ARG A 235 -6.70 19.05 -5.70
CA ARG A 235 -7.01 18.04 -6.72
C ARG A 235 -8.27 18.37 -7.54
N PRO A 236 -8.28 18.15 -8.86
CA PRO A 236 -9.30 18.69 -9.75
C PRO A 236 -10.70 18.09 -9.57
N ASN A 237 -10.81 16.82 -9.10
CA ASN A 237 -12.10 16.14 -8.99
C ASN A 237 -12.54 16.01 -7.52
N PRO A 238 -13.32 16.92 -6.93
CA PRO A 238 -13.68 16.86 -5.51
C PRO A 238 -14.49 15.61 -5.11
N TRP A 239 -15.14 14.94 -6.07
CA TRP A 239 -15.98 13.76 -5.84
C TRP A 239 -15.19 12.46 -5.76
N GLN A 240 -13.96 12.45 -6.28
CA GLN A 240 -13.10 11.28 -6.21
C GLN A 240 -12.48 11.18 -4.80
N PRO A 241 -12.57 10.02 -4.15
CA PRO A 241 -12.15 9.89 -2.75
C PRO A 241 -10.65 10.15 -2.56
N SER A 242 -10.30 10.74 -1.42
CA SER A 242 -8.91 10.92 -0.96
C SER A 242 -8.72 10.25 0.41
N PRO A 243 -8.47 8.93 0.48
CA PRO A 243 -8.42 8.21 1.74
C PRO A 243 -7.30 8.69 2.67
N LEU A 244 -7.59 8.66 3.97
CA LEU A 244 -6.69 8.99 5.06
C LEU A 244 -6.52 7.76 5.95
N ILE A 245 -5.29 7.24 6.04
CA ILE A 245 -4.90 6.15 6.92
C ILE A 245 -4.13 6.73 8.10
N PHE A 246 -4.59 6.49 9.33
CA PHE A 246 -4.10 7.14 10.53
C PHE A 246 -3.63 6.15 11.60
N SER A 247 -2.50 6.45 12.23
CA SER A 247 -2.04 5.79 13.47
C SER A 247 -1.40 6.81 14.40
N PHE A 248 -1.62 6.69 15.70
CA PHE A 248 -0.92 7.51 16.70
C PHE A 248 -0.92 6.81 18.06
N SER A 249 -0.56 5.53 18.05
CA SER A 249 -0.46 4.69 19.25
C SER A 249 0.92 4.74 19.89
N HIS A 250 1.98 4.62 19.10
CA HIS A 250 3.36 4.74 19.60
C HIS A 250 3.72 6.21 19.81
N GLY A 251 3.29 7.09 18.90
CA GLY A 251 3.50 8.54 19.04
C GLY A 251 2.83 9.15 20.28
N SER A 252 1.79 8.51 20.83
CA SER A 252 1.14 8.90 22.08
C SER A 252 1.57 8.07 23.29
N SER A 253 2.48 7.11 23.14
CA SER A 253 2.82 6.12 24.16
C SER A 253 1.60 5.39 24.75
N PHE A 254 0.68 4.99 23.86
CA PHE A 254 -0.60 4.36 24.18
C PHE A 254 -1.51 5.22 25.08
N ASP A 255 -1.47 6.54 24.93
CA ASP A 255 -2.37 7.45 25.64
C ASP A 255 -3.67 7.67 24.87
N VAL A 256 -4.78 7.18 25.42
CA VAL A 256 -6.11 7.24 24.78
C VAL A 256 -6.55 8.69 24.53
N ALA A 257 -6.26 9.61 25.45
CA ALA A 257 -6.72 10.99 25.35
C ALA A 257 -5.94 11.78 24.29
N ALA A 258 -4.62 11.60 24.22
CA ALA A 258 -3.76 12.18 23.21
C ALA A 258 -4.10 11.64 21.81
N THR A 259 -4.28 10.32 21.65
CA THR A 259 -4.71 9.74 20.36
C THR A 259 -6.10 10.25 19.96
N THR A 260 -7.04 10.38 20.91
CA THR A 260 -8.37 10.93 20.61
C THR A 260 -8.29 12.37 20.11
N ARG A 261 -7.50 13.23 20.77
CA ARG A 261 -7.28 14.61 20.31
C ARG A 261 -6.63 14.68 18.93
N ALA A 262 -5.68 13.78 18.65
CA ALA A 262 -5.07 13.68 17.32
C ALA A 262 -6.10 13.29 16.24
N MET A 263 -6.98 12.32 16.54
CA MET A 263 -8.07 11.92 15.64
C MET A 263 -9.03 13.09 15.38
N GLU A 264 -9.43 13.81 16.42
CA GLU A 264 -10.33 14.97 16.32
C GLU A 264 -9.71 16.09 15.49
N GLU A 265 -8.41 16.34 15.65
CA GLU A 265 -7.66 17.31 14.83
C GLU A 265 -7.68 16.90 13.35
N TRP A 266 -7.26 15.68 13.01
CA TRP A 266 -7.20 15.22 11.63
C TRP A 266 -8.59 15.06 11.00
N HIS A 267 -9.61 14.68 11.78
CA HIS A 267 -11.00 14.68 11.36
C HIS A 267 -11.48 16.08 11.01
N THR A 268 -11.17 17.08 11.85
CA THR A 268 -11.55 18.49 11.62
C THR A 268 -10.86 19.02 10.37
N ILE A 269 -9.58 18.71 10.17
CA ILE A 269 -8.87 19.09 8.95
C ILE A 269 -9.53 18.41 7.74
N ALA A 270 -9.68 17.09 7.75
CA ALA A 270 -10.28 16.34 6.63
C ALA A 270 -11.69 16.84 6.26
N THR A 271 -12.57 17.05 7.23
CA THR A 271 -13.95 17.52 6.97
C THR A 271 -13.99 18.96 6.46
N GLY A 272 -13.03 19.81 6.84
CA GLY A 272 -12.86 21.15 6.29
C GLY A 272 -12.42 21.20 4.83
N ALA A 273 -12.11 20.05 4.20
CA ALA A 273 -11.74 19.97 2.80
C ALA A 273 -12.93 20.02 1.82
N GLU A 274 -14.16 19.86 2.33
CA GLU A 274 -15.38 19.67 1.52
C GLU A 274 -15.21 18.57 0.44
N ARG A 275 -14.50 17.48 0.81
CA ARG A 275 -14.16 16.35 -0.07
C ARG A 275 -14.57 15.03 0.55
N ASN A 276 -14.73 14.01 -0.30
CA ASN A 276 -14.91 12.63 0.17
C ASN A 276 -13.56 12.08 0.70
N ILE A 277 -13.38 12.06 2.02
CA ILE A 277 -12.16 11.55 2.69
C ILE A 277 -12.56 10.38 3.60
N PRO A 278 -12.55 9.15 3.08
CA PRO A 278 -12.70 7.95 3.91
C PRO A 278 -11.50 7.83 4.86
N MET A 279 -11.77 7.56 6.14
CA MET A 279 -10.74 7.53 7.19
C MET A 279 -10.62 6.12 7.77
N LEU A 280 -9.39 5.62 7.87
CA LEU A 280 -9.03 4.35 8.51
C LEU A 280 -8.10 4.61 9.69
N PHE A 281 -8.44 4.10 10.86
CA PHE A 281 -7.54 4.04 12.00
C PHE A 281 -6.88 2.65 12.07
N LEU A 282 -5.55 2.64 12.10
CA LEU A 282 -4.73 1.47 12.37
C LEU A 282 -4.48 1.39 13.88
N GLY A 283 -4.98 0.32 14.50
CA GLY A 283 -4.67 0.01 15.88
C GLY A 283 -3.24 -0.54 16.02
N PRO A 284 -2.62 -0.42 17.20
CA PRO A 284 -1.24 -0.84 17.40
C PRO A 284 -1.04 -2.34 17.18
N PRO A 285 0.16 -2.74 16.76
CA PRO A 285 0.59 -4.13 16.86
C PRO A 285 0.73 -4.53 18.35
N ALA A 286 0.62 -5.83 18.61
CA ALA A 286 1.07 -6.42 19.87
C ALA A 286 2.60 -6.44 19.95
N PHE A 287 3.14 -6.46 21.16
CA PHE A 287 4.54 -6.77 21.42
C PHE A 287 4.80 -8.27 21.30
N SER A 288 5.95 -8.64 20.74
CA SER A 288 6.39 -10.03 20.68
C SER A 288 6.90 -10.53 22.05
N THR A 289 6.97 -11.84 22.23
CA THR A 289 7.40 -12.49 23.47
C THR A 289 8.86 -12.21 23.84
N ASN A 290 9.65 -11.70 22.90
CA ASN A 290 11.05 -11.29 23.15
C ASN A 290 11.17 -10.02 24.00
N LYS A 291 10.08 -9.24 24.18
CA LYS A 291 10.09 -8.04 25.01
C LYS A 291 10.24 -8.45 26.49
N THR A 292 11.37 -8.09 27.11
CA THR A 292 11.84 -8.64 28.40
C THR A 292 10.93 -8.31 29.60
N ALA A 293 11.10 -9.03 30.71
CA ALA A 293 10.31 -8.89 31.93
C ALA A 293 10.36 -7.48 32.58
N ASP A 294 11.37 -6.67 32.26
CA ASP A 294 11.54 -5.29 32.74
C ASP A 294 10.67 -4.27 32.01
N THR A 295 9.85 -4.72 31.05
CA THR A 295 8.97 -3.87 30.27
C THR A 295 7.95 -3.13 31.17
N PRO A 296 7.85 -1.79 31.05
CA PRO A 296 6.89 -1.00 31.80
C PRO A 296 5.47 -1.56 31.66
N PRO A 297 4.60 -1.46 32.69
CA PRO A 297 3.24 -2.00 32.63
C PRO A 297 2.42 -1.52 31.43
N LYS A 298 2.66 -0.28 30.97
CA LYS A 298 2.01 0.32 29.79
C LYS A 298 2.44 -0.33 28.47
N GLU A 299 3.61 -0.95 28.44
CA GLU A 299 4.17 -1.63 27.28
C GLU A 299 3.95 -3.15 27.34
N ARG A 300 2.97 -3.60 28.12
CA ARG A 300 2.53 -4.99 28.13
C ARG A 300 1.35 -5.17 27.18
N ASN A 301 1.25 -6.36 26.59
CA ASN A 301 0.14 -6.70 25.68
C ASN A 301 -1.25 -6.50 26.30
N SER A 302 -1.41 -6.66 27.62
CA SER A 302 -2.68 -6.35 28.30
C SER A 302 -3.04 -4.85 28.26
N ALA A 303 -2.04 -3.97 28.38
CA ALA A 303 -2.24 -2.52 28.28
C ALA A 303 -2.50 -2.10 26.84
N VAL A 304 -1.76 -2.65 25.87
CA VAL A 304 -2.00 -2.42 24.43
C VAL A 304 -3.41 -2.85 24.03
N TRP A 305 -3.85 -4.03 24.47
CA TRP A 305 -5.21 -4.52 24.24
C TRP A 305 -6.27 -3.60 24.84
N SER A 306 -6.08 -3.15 26.08
CA SER A 306 -6.98 -2.21 26.76
C SER A 306 -7.05 -0.86 26.04
N TYR A 307 -5.90 -0.33 25.62
CA TYR A 307 -5.79 0.88 24.81
C TYR A 307 -6.56 0.71 23.48
N GLN A 308 -6.27 -0.36 22.74
CA GLN A 308 -6.89 -0.65 21.45
C GLN A 308 -8.41 -0.72 21.56
N LYS A 309 -8.94 -1.39 22.59
CA LYS A 309 -10.38 -1.49 22.83
C LYS A 309 -11.01 -0.10 23.05
N GLN A 310 -10.37 0.77 23.81
CA GLN A 310 -10.88 2.11 24.11
C GLN A 310 -10.80 3.04 22.90
N VAL A 311 -9.64 3.09 22.22
CA VAL A 311 -9.44 3.96 21.06
C VAL A 311 -10.28 3.52 19.87
N SER A 312 -10.52 2.21 19.67
CA SER A 312 -11.41 1.72 18.61
C SER A 312 -12.83 2.27 18.72
N VAL A 313 -13.34 2.48 19.95
CA VAL A 313 -14.65 3.10 20.16
C VAL A 313 -14.60 4.57 19.76
N LYS A 314 -13.55 5.30 20.19
CA LYS A 314 -13.36 6.73 19.87
C LYS A 314 -13.17 6.97 18.38
N ALA A 315 -12.40 6.13 17.70
CA ALA A 315 -12.19 6.16 16.26
C ALA A 315 -13.52 6.06 15.51
N LYS A 316 -14.36 5.08 15.87
CA LYS A 316 -15.70 4.92 15.26
C LYS A 316 -16.61 6.11 15.52
N THR A 317 -16.58 6.69 16.71
CA THR A 317 -17.32 7.92 17.03
C THR A 317 -16.85 9.10 16.19
N ASN A 318 -15.56 9.17 15.86
CA ASN A 318 -14.97 10.16 14.95
C ASN A 318 -15.01 9.75 13.46
N HIS A 319 -15.89 8.83 13.09
CA HIS A 319 -16.11 8.37 11.71
C HIS A 319 -14.89 7.70 11.03
N PHE A 320 -13.99 7.11 11.80
CA PHE A 320 -12.95 6.22 11.28
C PHE A 320 -13.47 4.79 11.20
N ASP A 321 -13.18 4.12 10.09
CA ASP A 321 -13.07 2.66 10.07
C ASP A 321 -11.91 2.22 10.97
N VAL A 322 -11.96 1.01 11.52
CA VAL A 322 -10.93 0.51 12.44
C VAL A 322 -10.37 -0.80 11.94
N LEU A 323 -9.05 -0.88 11.81
CA LEU A 323 -8.28 -2.09 11.53
C LEU A 323 -7.31 -2.34 12.68
N SER A 324 -7.49 -3.44 13.42
CA SER A 324 -6.59 -3.81 14.51
C SER A 324 -5.43 -4.66 13.98
N LEU A 325 -4.19 -4.23 14.27
CA LEU A 325 -2.99 -5.01 13.93
C LEU A 325 -2.54 -5.95 15.06
N TYR A 326 -3.14 -5.83 16.25
CA TYR A 326 -2.77 -6.58 17.43
C TYR A 326 -2.69 -8.11 17.18
N ASN A 327 -3.74 -8.72 16.65
CA ASN A 327 -3.75 -10.17 16.45
C ASN A 327 -2.84 -10.63 15.29
N LEU A 328 -2.52 -9.75 14.34
CA LEU A 328 -1.55 -10.05 13.28
C LEU A 328 -0.16 -10.31 13.86
N THR A 329 0.21 -9.59 14.93
CA THR A 329 1.58 -9.58 15.45
C THR A 329 1.75 -10.31 16.79
N MET A 330 0.65 -10.70 17.45
CA MET A 330 0.67 -11.47 18.70
C MET A 330 1.53 -12.74 18.65
N GLN A 331 1.60 -13.39 17.49
CA GLN A 331 2.40 -14.59 17.25
C GLN A 331 3.45 -14.37 16.15
N ALA A 332 3.93 -13.14 16.01
CA ALA A 332 5.02 -12.80 15.12
C ALA A 332 6.31 -12.55 15.92
N SER A 333 7.43 -13.02 15.37
CA SER A 333 8.76 -12.80 15.91
C SER A 333 9.29 -11.44 15.46
N THR A 334 9.95 -10.74 16.39
CA THR A 334 10.74 -9.55 16.08
C THR A 334 11.98 -9.50 16.99
N PRO A 335 13.13 -9.00 16.49
CA PRO A 335 14.35 -8.87 17.29
C PRO A 335 14.18 -7.95 18.52
N ASP A 336 13.48 -6.83 18.39
CA ASP A 336 13.37 -5.82 19.45
C ASP A 336 12.08 -5.93 20.27
N GLY A 337 11.19 -6.84 19.89
CA GLY A 337 9.91 -7.06 20.57
C GLY A 337 8.80 -6.08 20.19
N GLN A 338 9.06 -5.08 19.32
CA GLN A 338 8.16 -3.95 19.05
C GLN A 338 7.99 -3.62 17.57
N HIS A 339 9.05 -3.53 16.78
CA HIS A 339 8.98 -3.21 15.35
C HIS A 339 9.06 -4.50 14.55
N PHE A 340 8.17 -4.66 13.56
CA PHE A 340 8.11 -5.89 12.79
C PHE A 340 8.80 -5.75 11.44
N GLY A 341 9.41 -6.84 10.98
CA GLY A 341 10.13 -6.86 9.71
C GLY A 341 9.21 -6.85 8.49
N GLU A 342 9.84 -6.93 7.34
CA GLU A 342 9.22 -6.80 6.02
C GLU A 342 8.00 -7.70 5.79
N ALA A 343 8.06 -8.97 6.19
CA ALA A 343 6.96 -9.92 6.01
C ALA A 343 5.66 -9.46 6.68
N VAL A 344 5.74 -8.92 7.89
CA VAL A 344 4.56 -8.39 8.61
C VAL A 344 4.08 -7.10 7.95
N ALA A 345 4.98 -6.18 7.64
CA ALA A 345 4.64 -4.91 7.02
C ALA A 345 3.96 -5.08 5.65
N LEU A 346 4.38 -6.09 4.85
CA LEU A 346 3.72 -6.46 3.60
C LEU A 346 2.27 -6.91 3.80
N VAL A 347 2.01 -7.70 4.84
CA VAL A 347 0.63 -8.11 5.19
C VAL A 347 -0.18 -6.89 5.61
N GLU A 348 0.36 -6.01 6.45
CA GLU A 348 -0.32 -4.78 6.89
C GLU A 348 -0.67 -3.86 5.70
N ALA A 349 0.26 -3.65 4.77
CA ALA A 349 0.02 -2.92 3.53
C ALA A 349 -1.09 -3.58 2.70
N MET A 350 -1.07 -4.91 2.57
CA MET A 350 -2.11 -5.63 1.85
C MET A 350 -3.48 -5.55 2.54
N MET A 351 -3.54 -5.50 3.88
CA MET A 351 -4.77 -5.24 4.63
C MET A 351 -5.34 -3.85 4.31
N VAL A 352 -4.50 -2.82 4.27
CA VAL A 352 -4.90 -1.46 3.88
C VAL A 352 -5.39 -1.42 2.43
N ILE A 353 -4.69 -2.08 1.51
CA ILE A 353 -5.10 -2.17 0.10
C ILE A 353 -6.47 -2.87 -0.02
N ASN A 354 -6.73 -3.91 0.76
CA ASN A 354 -8.04 -4.56 0.80
C ASN A 354 -9.13 -3.60 1.31
N TRP A 355 -8.85 -2.79 2.32
CA TRP A 355 -9.77 -1.75 2.77
C TRP A 355 -10.04 -0.73 1.64
N LEU A 356 -8.98 -0.22 0.99
CA LEU A 356 -9.09 0.69 -0.17
C LEU A 356 -9.97 0.08 -1.28
N SER A 357 -9.77 -1.21 -1.61
CA SER A 357 -10.54 -1.89 -2.65
C SER A 357 -12.06 -1.90 -2.38
N LYS A 358 -12.46 -1.84 -1.10
CA LYS A 358 -13.85 -1.89 -0.63
C LYS A 358 -14.45 -0.52 -0.34
N LEU A 359 -13.73 0.57 -0.56
CA LEU A 359 -14.29 1.91 -0.49
C LEU A 359 -15.26 2.12 -1.65
N ASP A 360 -16.35 2.82 -1.39
CA ASP A 360 -17.29 3.22 -2.44
C ASP A 360 -16.64 4.33 -3.27
N THR A 361 -16.71 4.19 -4.60
CA THR A 361 -16.40 5.28 -5.53
C THR A 361 -17.71 5.84 -6.04
N SER A 362 -17.89 7.15 -5.83
CA SER A 362 -19.04 7.97 -6.21
C SER A 362 -19.50 7.76 -7.65
#